data_AF-A0A8K0PSB0-F1
#
_entry.id   AF-A0A8K0PSB0-F1
#
_cell.length_a   1.000
_cell.length_b   1.000
_cell.length_c   1.000
_cell.angle_alpha   90.00
_cell.angle_beta   90.00
_cell.angle_gamma   90.00
#
_symmetry.space_group_name_H-M   'P 1'
#
loop_
_entity.id
_entity.type
_entity.pdbx_description
1 polymer ?
#
loop_
_entity_poly.entity_id
_entity_poly.type
_entity_poly.pdbx_seq_one_letter_code
_entity_poly.pdbx_strand_id
1 'polypeptide(L)'
;MSAYPVYLVESLGAPRNHHAIFVETQDDGSGTLFQVKGNIQNGMTYETRQEPKPDLSNTFISKSSLGWVRVHDLSRVDSVCRANPPPAKQFDGPKRIDKKTPLRRCQEWTSETIGNLKAEGVLLDSRDSAVTVSSS
;
A
#
# COMPACT_ATOMS: atom_id res chain seq x y z
N MET A 1 14.94 8.33 16.92
CA MET A 1 14.04 9.02 15.96
C MET A 1 12.62 8.49 16.15
N SER A 2 11.59 9.35 16.09
CA SER A 2 10.19 8.89 16.15
C SER A 2 9.76 8.40 14.77
N ALA A 3 9.31 7.15 14.68
CA ALA A 3 8.89 6.51 13.45
C ALA A 3 7.78 5.51 13.73
N TYR A 4 6.88 5.34 12.77
CA TYR A 4 5.78 4.39 12.78
C TYR A 4 6.16 3.14 11.98
N PRO A 5 5.88 1.92 12.48
CA PRO A 5 6.10 0.73 11.71
C PRO A 5 5.08 0.62 10.58
N VAL A 6 5.55 0.13 9.44
CA VAL A 6 4.78 -0.03 8.21
C VAL A 6 4.69 -1.52 7.89
N TYR A 7 3.50 -1.97 7.51
CA TYR A 7 3.21 -3.36 7.24
C TYR A 7 2.50 -3.55 5.91
N LEU A 8 2.75 -4.68 5.28
CA LEU A 8 1.88 -5.23 4.25
C LEU A 8 0.81 -6.07 4.96
N VAL A 9 -0.45 -5.71 4.74
CA VAL A 9 -1.59 -6.45 5.26
C VAL A 9 -2.22 -7.23 4.12
N GLU A 10 -2.41 -8.53 4.35
CA GLU A 10 -3.18 -9.40 3.47
C GLU A 10 -4.55 -9.69 4.08
N SER A 11 -5.57 -9.57 3.25
CA SER A 11 -6.95 -9.91 3.62
C SER A 11 -7.60 -10.78 2.54
N LEU A 12 -8.63 -11.53 2.94
CA LEU A 12 -9.37 -12.42 2.05
C LEU A 12 -9.91 -11.63 0.85
N GLY A 13 -9.58 -12.13 -0.34
CA GLY A 13 -10.02 -11.57 -1.61
C GLY A 13 -10.17 -12.67 -2.66
N ALA A 14 -10.87 -12.36 -3.75
CA ALA A 14 -11.07 -13.27 -4.87
C ALA A 14 -10.76 -12.57 -6.19
N PRO A 15 -10.05 -13.22 -7.13
CA PRO A 15 -9.48 -14.59 -7.05
C PRO A 15 -8.15 -14.67 -6.26
N ARG A 16 -7.61 -13.54 -5.82
CA ARG A 16 -6.38 -13.44 -5.02
C ARG A 16 -6.68 -12.59 -3.79
N ASN A 17 -5.90 -12.79 -2.73
CA ASN A 17 -5.97 -11.96 -1.52
C ASN A 17 -5.78 -10.48 -1.86
N HIS A 18 -6.40 -9.63 -1.06
CA HIS A 18 -6.26 -8.19 -1.15
C HIS A 18 -5.05 -7.72 -0.34
N HIS A 19 -4.22 -6.86 -0.95
CA HIS A 19 -3.05 -6.27 -0.31
C HIS A 19 -3.27 -4.79 -0.05
N ALA A 20 -2.78 -4.34 1.10
CA ALA A 20 -2.80 -2.95 1.51
C ALA A 20 -1.55 -2.60 2.32
N ILE A 21 -1.18 -1.32 2.33
CA ILE A 21 -0.11 -0.78 3.16
C ILE A 21 -0.75 -0.25 4.44
N PHE A 22 -0.30 -0.70 5.60
CA PHE A 22 -0.78 -0.24 6.90
C PHE A 22 0.34 0.44 7.66
N VAL A 23 0.10 1.67 8.11
CA VAL A 23 1.01 2.39 9.00
C VAL A 23 0.38 2.41 10.39
N GLU A 24 1.02 1.76 11.35
CA GLU A 24 0.54 1.66 12.73
C GLU A 24 0.94 2.92 13.49
N THR A 25 -0.02 3.82 13.71
CA THR A 25 0.25 5.18 14.23
C THR A 25 -0.13 5.37 15.69
N GLN A 26 -0.81 4.40 16.29
CA GLN A 26 -1.33 4.47 17.66
C GLN A 26 -0.79 3.32 18.52
N ASP A 27 -0.69 3.54 19.83
CA ASP A 27 -0.16 2.56 20.80
C ASP A 27 -1.07 1.32 20.96
N ASP A 28 -2.35 1.42 20.59
CA ASP A 28 -3.29 0.30 20.58
C ASP A 28 -3.16 -0.61 19.34
N GLY A 29 -2.21 -0.30 18.45
CA GLY A 29 -1.97 -1.01 17.21
C GLY A 29 -2.90 -0.62 16.06
N SER A 30 -3.75 0.41 16.24
CA SER A 30 -4.52 1.02 15.16
C SER A 30 -3.67 2.00 14.34
N GLY A 31 -4.17 2.36 13.17
CA GLY A 31 -3.42 3.22 12.27
C GLY A 31 -4.13 3.55 10.98
N THR A 32 -3.34 3.87 9.96
CA THR A 32 -3.87 4.26 8.64
C THR A 32 -3.61 3.17 7.61
N LEU A 33 -4.66 2.75 6.92
CA LEU A 33 -4.61 1.80 5.83
C LEU A 33 -4.68 2.53 4.48
N PHE A 34 -3.80 2.16 3.55
CA PHE A 34 -3.70 2.67 2.20
C PHE A 34 -3.92 1.53 1.21
N GLN A 35 -4.90 1.67 0.32
CA GLN A 35 -5.31 0.58 -0.56
C GLN A 35 -5.95 1.08 -1.85
N VAL A 36 -6.08 0.18 -2.82
CA VAL A 36 -6.99 0.36 -3.95
C VAL A 36 -8.10 -0.67 -3.89
N LYS A 37 -9.35 -0.24 -4.03
CA LYS A 37 -10.54 -1.10 -3.98
C LYS A 37 -11.27 -1.11 -5.30
N GLY A 38 -11.93 -2.23 -5.60
CA GLY A 38 -12.60 -2.47 -6.86
C GLY A 38 -12.05 -3.72 -7.53
N ASN A 39 -12.19 -3.82 -8.83
CA ASN A 39 -11.76 -4.99 -9.59
C ASN A 39 -11.35 -4.61 -11.01
N ILE A 40 -10.69 -5.51 -11.72
CA ILE A 40 -10.19 -5.24 -13.06
C ILE A 40 -11.30 -5.11 -14.13
N GLN A 41 -12.54 -5.48 -13.81
CA GLN A 41 -13.70 -5.36 -14.71
C GLN A 41 -14.29 -3.95 -14.68
N ASN A 42 -14.27 -3.29 -13.52
CA ASN A 42 -14.84 -1.95 -13.33
C ASN A 42 -13.78 -0.88 -13.10
N GLY A 43 -12.52 -1.28 -12.89
CA GLY A 43 -11.48 -0.42 -12.37
C GLY A 43 -11.44 -0.42 -10.85
N MET A 44 -10.39 0.21 -10.33
CA MET A 44 -10.14 0.35 -8.91
C MET A 44 -9.99 1.84 -8.55
N THR A 45 -10.21 2.14 -7.28
CA THR A 45 -10.12 3.48 -6.71
C THR A 45 -9.23 3.43 -5.49
N TYR A 46 -8.35 4.42 -5.36
CA TYR A 46 -7.54 4.60 -4.16
C TYR A 46 -8.40 5.06 -2.99
N GLU A 47 -8.18 4.45 -1.83
CA GLU A 47 -8.83 4.77 -0.56
C GLU A 47 -7.77 4.79 0.54
N THR A 48 -7.88 5.77 1.43
CA THR A 48 -7.19 5.78 2.72
C THR A 48 -8.23 5.87 3.83
N ARG A 49 -8.00 5.13 4.93
CA ARG A 49 -8.89 5.15 6.08
C ARG A 49 -8.13 4.88 7.38
N GLN A 50 -8.69 5.35 8.49
CA GLN A 50 -8.31 4.84 9.80
C GLN A 50 -8.79 3.40 9.93
N GLU A 51 -7.93 2.54 10.46
CA GLU A 51 -8.16 1.10 10.60
C GLU A 51 -7.79 0.69 12.02
N PRO A 52 -8.65 -0.06 12.72
CA PRO A 52 -8.26 -0.78 13.93
C PRO A 52 -7.07 -1.72 13.68
N LYS A 53 -6.59 -2.40 14.72
CA LYS A 53 -5.55 -3.41 14.56
C LYS A 53 -5.98 -4.46 13.50
N PRO A 54 -5.23 -4.66 12.40
CA PRO A 54 -5.72 -5.45 11.26
C PRO A 54 -6.07 -6.91 11.57
N ASP A 55 -5.42 -7.51 12.57
CA ASP A 55 -5.64 -8.90 13.00
C ASP A 55 -6.99 -9.12 13.70
N LEU A 56 -7.73 -8.05 14.01
CA LEU A 56 -9.11 -8.11 14.52
C LEU A 56 -10.15 -8.28 13.40
N SER A 57 -9.78 -8.14 12.13
CA SER A 57 -10.72 -8.32 11.02
C SER A 57 -10.99 -9.80 10.75
N ASN A 58 -12.26 -10.15 10.52
CA ASN A 58 -12.65 -11.51 10.10
C ASN A 58 -12.08 -11.92 8.73
N THR A 59 -11.63 -10.97 7.93
CA THR A 59 -10.98 -11.24 6.63
C THR A 59 -9.46 -11.23 6.72
N PHE A 60 -8.88 -11.03 7.91
CA PHE A 60 -7.43 -11.00 8.09
C PHE A 60 -6.79 -12.33 7.69
N ILE A 61 -5.67 -12.25 6.95
CA ILE A 61 -4.85 -13.40 6.60
C ILE A 61 -3.46 -13.27 7.20
N SER A 62 -2.77 -12.16 6.93
CA SER A 62 -1.42 -11.96 7.44
C SER A 62 -1.05 -10.47 7.54
N LYS A 63 -0.02 -10.19 8.35
CA LYS A 63 0.64 -8.88 8.47
C LYS A 63 2.15 -9.12 8.43
N SER A 64 2.87 -8.52 7.47
CA SER A 64 4.32 -8.63 7.35
C SER A 64 4.99 -7.26 7.42
N SER A 65 6.14 -7.18 8.11
CA SER A 65 6.87 -5.92 8.28
C SER A 65 7.49 -5.45 6.97
N LEU A 66 7.26 -4.19 6.62
CA LEU A 66 7.86 -3.54 5.45
C LEU A 66 9.00 -2.58 5.83
N GLY A 67 8.99 -2.07 7.07
CA GLY A 67 9.96 -1.08 7.53
C GLY A 67 9.30 -0.02 8.41
N TRP A 68 9.83 1.20 8.32
CA TRP A 68 9.44 2.33 9.16
C TRP A 68 9.24 3.60 8.33
N VAL A 69 8.31 4.44 8.73
CA VAL A 69 8.15 5.82 8.23
C VAL A 69 8.36 6.80 9.38
N ARG A 70 9.12 7.87 9.15
CA ARG A 70 9.31 8.90 10.17
C ARG A 70 7.99 9.65 10.40
N VAL A 71 7.79 10.13 11.62
CA VAL A 71 6.57 10.90 11.95
C VAL A 71 6.36 12.09 10.99
N HIS A 72 7.43 12.80 10.63
CA HIS A 72 7.34 13.93 9.68
C HIS A 72 7.15 13.51 8.21
N ASP A 73 7.44 12.26 7.86
CA ASP A 73 7.24 11.71 6.51
C ASP A 73 5.83 11.07 6.35
N LEU A 74 5.01 11.00 7.41
CA LEU A 74 3.71 10.32 7.37
C LEU A 74 2.78 10.88 6.28
N SER A 75 2.73 12.21 6.11
CA SER A 75 1.91 12.85 5.06
C SER A 75 2.42 12.56 3.64
N ARG A 76 3.72 12.26 3.49
CA ARG A 76 4.30 11.88 2.20
C ARG A 76 3.82 10.50 1.77
N VAL A 77 3.46 9.60 2.69
CA VAL A 77 2.90 8.28 2.34
C VAL A 77 1.65 8.43 1.47
N ASP A 78 0.69 9.27 1.87
CA ASP A 78 -0.53 9.51 1.09
C ASP A 78 -0.21 10.15 -0.28
N SER A 79 0.77 11.06 -0.30
CA SER A 79 1.22 11.71 -1.55
C SER A 79 1.78 10.71 -2.54
N VAL A 80 2.67 9.81 -2.09
CA VAL A 80 3.25 8.74 -2.93
C VAL A 80 2.18 7.74 -3.39
N CYS A 81 1.27 7.36 -2.50
CA CYS A 81 0.14 6.49 -2.85
C CYS A 81 -0.75 7.11 -3.94
N ARG A 82 -1.07 8.41 -3.84
CA ARG A 82 -1.88 9.12 -4.86
C ARG A 82 -1.14 9.30 -6.19
N ALA A 83 0.17 9.45 -6.15
CA ALA A 83 1.01 9.56 -7.35
C ALA A 83 1.04 8.25 -8.15
N ASN A 84 0.84 7.09 -7.49
CA ASN A 84 0.66 5.81 -8.17
C ASN A 84 -0.82 5.62 -8.57
N PRO A 85 -1.19 5.78 -9.86
CA PRO A 85 -2.59 5.73 -10.26
C PRO A 85 -3.21 4.35 -9.96
N PRO A 86 -4.45 4.28 -9.45
CA PRO A 86 -5.15 3.01 -9.28
C PRO A 86 -5.28 2.23 -10.59
N PRO A 87 -5.34 0.88 -10.54
CA PRO A 87 -5.59 0.10 -11.74
C PRO A 87 -6.91 0.47 -12.42
N ALA A 88 -6.84 0.87 -13.69
CA ALA A 88 -8.02 1.16 -14.50
C ALA A 88 -8.81 -0.12 -14.85
N LYS A 89 -10.00 0.07 -15.43
CA LYS A 89 -10.76 -1.00 -16.09
C LYS A 89 -9.89 -1.65 -17.18
N GLN A 90 -9.76 -2.98 -17.15
CA GLN A 90 -8.87 -3.74 -18.04
C GLN A 90 -9.62 -4.73 -18.94
N PHE A 91 -10.91 -4.93 -18.70
CA PHE A 91 -11.78 -5.82 -19.46
C PHE A 91 -13.03 -5.10 -19.91
N ASP A 92 -13.53 -5.44 -21.09
CA ASP A 92 -14.87 -5.13 -21.54
C ASP A 92 -15.65 -6.43 -21.74
N GLY A 93 -16.50 -6.75 -20.76
CA GLY A 93 -17.09 -8.07 -20.61
C GLY A 93 -16.01 -9.16 -20.46
N PRO A 94 -15.99 -10.21 -21.30
CA PRO A 94 -14.97 -11.26 -21.24
C PRO A 94 -13.66 -10.88 -21.95
N LYS A 95 -13.62 -9.76 -22.69
CA LYS A 95 -12.47 -9.40 -23.53
C LYS A 95 -11.56 -8.43 -22.81
N ARG A 96 -10.26 -8.71 -22.84
CA ARG A 96 -9.25 -7.77 -22.35
C ARG A 96 -9.19 -6.54 -23.27
N ILE A 97 -9.22 -5.34 -22.69
CA ILE A 97 -9.19 -4.06 -23.42
C ILE A 97 -7.86 -3.92 -24.17
N ASP A 98 -6.75 -4.10 -23.46
CA ASP A 98 -5.42 -4.18 -24.06
C ASP A 98 -4.77 -5.51 -23.71
N LYS A 99 -4.48 -6.31 -24.75
CA LYS A 99 -3.86 -7.63 -24.60
C LYS A 99 -2.36 -7.56 -24.32
N LYS A 100 -1.71 -6.43 -24.65
CA LYS A 100 -0.26 -6.25 -24.50
C LYS A 100 0.11 -5.80 -23.10
N THR A 101 -0.70 -4.94 -22.48
CA THR A 101 -0.46 -4.45 -21.11
C THR A 101 -0.76 -5.52 -20.07
N PRO A 102 0.18 -5.93 -19.19
CA PRO A 102 -0.04 -6.89 -18.11
C PRO A 102 -1.24 -6.56 -17.21
N LEU A 103 -1.83 -7.59 -16.59
CA LEU A 103 -2.91 -7.35 -15.64
C LEU A 103 -2.34 -6.69 -14.39
N ARG A 104 -3.01 -5.64 -13.93
CA ARG A 104 -2.62 -4.90 -12.73
C ARG A 104 -3.78 -4.88 -11.75
N ARG A 105 -3.59 -5.41 -10.54
CA ARG A 105 -4.59 -5.48 -9.47
C ARG A 105 -4.07 -4.72 -8.25
N CYS A 106 -4.75 -4.87 -7.12
CA CYS A 106 -4.33 -4.27 -5.87
C CYS A 106 -2.94 -4.74 -5.42
N GLN A 107 -2.57 -5.99 -5.70
CA GLN A 107 -1.25 -6.52 -5.32
C GLN A 107 -0.13 -5.87 -6.12
N GLU A 108 -0.30 -5.72 -7.43
CA GLU A 108 0.68 -5.05 -8.29
C GLU A 108 0.78 -3.55 -7.94
N TRP A 109 -0.35 -2.86 -7.75
CA TRP A 109 -0.35 -1.47 -7.26
C TRP A 109 0.38 -1.33 -5.92
N THR A 110 0.09 -2.22 -4.95
CA THR A 110 0.72 -2.19 -3.62
C THR A 110 2.22 -2.42 -3.71
N SER A 111 2.65 -3.42 -4.49
CA SER A 111 4.07 -3.73 -4.70
C SER A 111 4.83 -2.55 -5.31
N GLU A 112 4.24 -1.90 -6.33
CA GLU A 112 4.81 -0.70 -6.96
C GLU A 112 4.87 0.47 -5.97
N THR A 113 3.81 0.71 -5.20
CA THR A 113 3.77 1.78 -4.19
C THR A 113 4.83 1.56 -3.10
N ILE A 114 5.06 0.32 -2.65
CA ILE A 114 6.14 0.00 -1.72
C ILE A 114 7.50 0.36 -2.33
N GLY A 115 7.72 0.02 -3.61
CA GLY A 115 8.91 0.42 -4.35
C GLY A 115 9.11 1.94 -4.40
N ASN A 116 8.04 2.68 -4.71
CA ASN A 116 8.08 4.15 -4.78
C ASN A 116 8.38 4.76 -3.40
N LEU A 117 7.76 4.27 -2.34
CA LEU A 117 8.03 4.74 -0.97
C LEU A 117 9.49 4.55 -0.57
N LYS A 118 10.11 3.43 -0.97
CA LYS A 118 11.54 3.19 -0.74
C LYS A 118 12.41 4.13 -1.58
N ALA A 119 12.10 4.27 -2.87
CA ALA A 119 12.85 5.13 -3.79
C ALA A 119 12.83 6.61 -3.36
N GLU A 120 11.74 7.08 -2.76
CA GLU A 120 11.61 8.44 -2.22
C GLU A 120 12.17 8.62 -0.79
N GLY A 121 12.74 7.56 -0.20
CA GLY A 121 13.27 7.58 1.16
C GLY A 121 12.22 7.77 2.26
N VAL A 122 10.95 7.47 1.95
CA VAL A 122 9.81 7.53 2.88
C VAL A 122 9.72 6.25 3.71
N LEU A 123 9.88 5.10 3.06
CA LEU A 123 9.92 3.78 3.72
C LEU A 123 11.38 3.35 3.94
N LEU A 124 11.74 3.14 5.20
CA LEU A 124 13.10 2.82 5.64
C LEU A 124 13.19 1.39 6.15
N ASP A 125 14.30 0.71 5.88
CA ASP A 125 14.52 -0.67 6.35
C ASP A 125 14.85 -0.74 7.87
N SER A 126 15.32 0.36 8.48
CA SER A 126 15.55 0.46 9.92
C SER A 126 14.95 1.73 10.52
N ARG A 127 14.53 1.64 11.78
CA ARG A 127 13.98 2.76 12.56
C ARG A 127 14.93 3.95 12.68
N ASP A 128 16.24 3.70 12.60
CA ASP A 128 17.31 4.69 12.81
C ASP A 128 18.04 5.07 11.51
N SER A 129 17.57 4.62 10.35
CA SER A 129 18.20 4.96 9.07
C SER A 129 18.17 6.47 8.85
N ALA A 130 19.34 7.09 8.63
CA ALA A 130 19.45 8.48 8.17
C ALA A 130 19.16 8.53 6.66
N VAL A 131 18.50 9.59 6.17
CA VAL A 131 18.39 9.81 4.71
C VAL A 131 19.78 10.21 4.21
N THR A 132 20.45 9.32 3.49
CA THR A 132 21.66 9.68 2.75
C THR A 132 21.21 10.39 1.47
N VAL A 133 20.96 11.70 1.54
CA VAL A 133 20.74 12.51 0.33
C VAL A 133 22.08 12.56 -0.41
N SER A 134 22.24 11.72 -1.43
CA SER A 134 23.36 11.85 -2.36
C SER A 134 23.02 12.94 -3.35
N SER A 135 23.53 14.15 -3.12
CA SER A 135 23.51 15.23 -4.10
C SER A 135 24.37 14.83 -5.29
N SER A 136 23.79 14.83 -6.49
CA SER A 136 24.51 14.82 -7.78
C SER A 136 24.59 16.24 -8.31
#